data_AF-A0A849QXN7-F1
#
_entry.id   AF-A0A849QXN7-F1
#
_cell.length_a   1.000
_cell.length_b   1.000
_cell.length_c   1.000
_cell.angle_alpha   90.00
_cell.angle_beta   90.00
_cell.angle_gamma   90.00
#
_symmetry.space_group_name_H-M   'P 1'
#
loop_
_entity.id
_entity.type
_entity.pdbx_description
1 polymer ?
#
loop_
_entity_poly.entity_id
_entity_poly.type
_entity_poly.pdbx_seq_one_letter_code
_entity_poly.pdbx_strand_id
1 'polypeptide(L)'
;MSTTVGGMLILVGETMFLFSMLNFVLVTRIQYYNPGDAYMRQLFPNYLLFLGALAAAALLAMIFVYIFILPSKMVFSQQQAVKDERSPTHNLLMEVHRELQELRGEVDGLRQAIDKV
;
A
#
# COMPACT_ATOMS: atom_id res chain seq x y z
N MET A 1 -27.74 -6.63 -7.03
CA MET A 1 -27.11 -5.59 -7.88
C MET A 1 -25.65 -5.32 -7.51
N SER A 2 -25.25 -5.29 -6.22
CA SER A 2 -23.86 -5.01 -5.81
C SER A 2 -22.80 -5.98 -6.37
N THR A 3 -23.08 -7.29 -6.40
CA THR A 3 -22.17 -8.32 -6.92
C THR A 3 -21.93 -8.23 -8.43
N THR A 4 -22.93 -7.83 -9.21
CA THR A 4 -22.81 -7.68 -10.67
C THR A 4 -21.97 -6.47 -11.06
N VAL A 5 -22.11 -5.36 -10.31
CA VAL A 5 -21.31 -4.15 -10.50
C VAL A 5 -19.86 -4.38 -10.08
N GLY A 6 -19.63 -5.08 -8.96
CA GLY A 6 -18.30 -5.49 -8.53
C GLY A 6 -17.60 -6.37 -9.56
N GLY A 7 -18.28 -7.38 -10.10
CA GLY A 7 -17.73 -8.25 -11.15
C GLY A 7 -17.39 -7.48 -12.44
N MET A 8 -18.23 -6.52 -12.84
CA MET A 8 -17.98 -5.69 -14.01
C MET A 8 -16.77 -4.75 -13.80
N LEU A 9 -16.61 -4.17 -12.61
CA LEU A 9 -15.43 -3.37 -12.27
C LEU A 9 -14.14 -4.17 -12.32
N ILE A 10 -14.15 -5.41 -11.83
CA ILE A 10 -12.99 -6.31 -11.90
C ILE A 10 -12.65 -6.60 -13.37
N LEU A 11 -13.63 -6.98 -14.19
CA LEU A 11 -13.42 -7.28 -15.61
C LEU A 11 -12.87 -6.07 -16.38
N VAL A 12 -13.40 -4.88 -16.13
CA VAL A 12 -12.89 -3.64 -16.74
C VAL A 12 -11.46 -3.36 -16.30
N GLY A 13 -11.15 -3.53 -15.01
CA GLY A 13 -9.80 -3.37 -14.47
C GLY A 13 -8.79 -4.34 -15.10
N GLU A 14 -9.13 -5.63 -15.19
CA GLU A 14 -8.28 -6.63 -15.84
C GLU A 14 -8.10 -6.35 -17.34
N THR A 15 -9.16 -5.93 -18.02
CA THR A 15 -9.10 -5.54 -19.43
C THR A 15 -8.16 -4.35 -19.63
N MET A 16 -8.28 -3.31 -18.80
CA MET A 16 -7.37 -2.15 -18.83
C MET A 16 -5.92 -2.55 -18.59
N PHE A 17 -5.68 -3.48 -17.66
CA PHE A 17 -4.34 -3.99 -17.39
C PHE A 17 -3.75 -4.73 -18.61
N LEU A 18 -4.53 -5.60 -19.26
CA LEU A 18 -4.09 -6.30 -20.47
C LEU A 18 -3.80 -5.33 -21.62
N PHE A 19 -4.65 -4.32 -21.83
CA PHE A 19 -4.40 -3.27 -22.83
C PHE A 19 -3.14 -2.47 -22.51
N SER A 20 -2.91 -2.13 -21.24
CA SER A 20 -1.70 -1.43 -20.80
C SER A 20 -0.45 -2.28 -21.07
N MET A 21 -0.50 -3.59 -20.80
CA MET A 21 0.59 -4.51 -21.06
C MET A 21 0.89 -4.64 -22.56
N LEU A 22 -0.15 -4.77 -23.40
CA LEU A 22 0.01 -4.79 -24.86
C LEU A 22 0.63 -3.49 -25.36
N ASN A 23 0.15 -2.35 -24.88
CA ASN A 23 0.70 -1.05 -25.24
C ASN A 23 2.17 -0.92 -24.83
N PHE A 24 2.52 -1.38 -23.62
CA PHE A 24 3.90 -1.41 -23.15
C PHE A 24 4.80 -2.23 -24.08
N VAL A 25 4.37 -3.42 -24.51
CA VAL A 25 5.12 -4.25 -25.47
C VAL A 25 5.25 -3.57 -26.83
N LEU A 26 4.21 -2.90 -27.31
CA LEU A 26 4.25 -2.19 -28.59
C LEU A 26 5.22 -0.99 -28.56
N VAL A 27 5.14 -0.16 -27.53
CA VAL A 27 6.01 1.01 -27.37
C VAL A 27 7.47 0.58 -27.20
N THR A 28 7.73 -0.43 -26.37
CA THR A 28 9.09 -0.96 -26.17
C THR A 28 9.66 -1.56 -27.45
N ARG A 29 8.82 -2.21 -28.28
CA ARG A 29 9.21 -2.70 -29.60
C ARG A 29 9.57 -1.56 -30.56
N ILE A 30 8.75 -0.51 -30.62
CA ILE A 30 9.00 0.66 -31.47
C ILE A 30 10.32 1.34 -31.05
N GLN A 31 10.52 1.52 -29.74
CA GLN A 31 11.73 2.13 -29.22
C GLN A 31 12.98 1.29 -29.50
N TYR A 32 12.87 -0.04 -29.38
CA TYR A 32 14.00 -0.94 -29.63
C TYR A 32 14.40 -0.98 -31.11
N TYR A 33 13.43 -0.96 -32.03
CA TYR A 33 13.69 -0.96 -33.48
C TYR A 33 13.74 0.44 -34.09
N ASN A 34 13.90 1.49 -33.28
CA ASN A 34 13.98 2.85 -33.76
C ASN A 34 15.15 3.00 -34.77
N PRO A 35 14.90 3.47 -36.01
CA PRO A 35 15.96 3.67 -36.99
C PRO A 35 16.88 4.86 -36.64
N GLY A 36 16.41 5.83 -35.85
CA GLY A 36 17.17 7.01 -35.43
C GLY A 36 18.06 6.78 -34.21
N ASP A 37 17.88 5.66 -33.50
CA ASP A 37 18.67 5.32 -32.31
C ASP A 37 18.93 3.80 -32.25
N ALA A 38 20.18 3.41 -32.45
CA ALA A 38 20.60 2.01 -32.41
C ALA A 38 21.11 1.56 -31.04
N TYR A 39 21.17 2.45 -30.04
CA TYR A 39 21.80 2.19 -28.74
C TYR A 39 21.25 0.93 -28.05
N MET A 40 19.93 0.78 -28.01
CA MET A 40 19.29 -0.36 -27.34
C MET A 40 19.60 -1.70 -28.03
N ARG A 41 19.74 -1.71 -29.35
CA ARG A 41 20.13 -2.91 -30.13
C ARG A 41 21.61 -3.25 -30.00
N GLN A 42 22.44 -2.26 -29.74
CA GLN A 42 23.86 -2.46 -29.48
C GLN A 42 24.08 -3.05 -28.08
N LEU A 43 23.35 -2.55 -27.07
CA LEU A 43 23.45 -3.03 -25.69
C LEU A 43 22.79 -4.40 -25.51
N PHE A 44 21.64 -4.61 -26.14
CA PHE A 44 20.92 -5.87 -26.14
C PHE A 44 20.73 -6.31 -27.59
N PRO A 45 21.49 -7.31 -28.08
CA PRO A 45 21.35 -7.77 -29.47
C PRO A 45 20.01 -8.48 -29.75
N ASN A 46 19.37 -9.01 -28.71
CA ASN A 46 18.12 -9.74 -28.81
C ASN A 46 16.99 -9.00 -28.06
N TYR A 47 15.86 -8.81 -28.75
CA TYR A 47 14.69 -8.13 -28.20
C TYR A 47 14.13 -8.81 -26.94
N LEU A 48 14.18 -10.14 -26.87
CA LEU A 48 13.72 -10.89 -25.69
C LEU A 48 14.63 -10.65 -24.48
N LEU A 49 15.94 -10.48 -24.70
CA LEU A 49 16.86 -10.13 -23.62
C LEU A 49 16.61 -8.71 -23.12
N PHE A 50 16.35 -7.76 -24.02
CA PHE A 50 15.94 -6.41 -23.67
C PHE A 50 14.64 -6.40 -22.85
N LEU A 51 13.62 -7.14 -23.31
CA LEU A 51 12.35 -7.27 -22.60
C LEU A 51 12.53 -7.91 -21.22
N GLY A 52 13.37 -8.95 -21.12
CA GLY A 52 13.70 -9.61 -19.86
C GLY A 52 14.42 -8.68 -18.88
N ALA A 53 15.37 -7.87 -19.37
CA ALA A 53 16.06 -6.87 -18.55
C ALA A 53 15.10 -5.78 -18.03
N LEU A 54 14.17 -5.31 -18.88
CA LEU A 54 13.11 -4.39 -18.47
C LEU A 54 12.19 -5.01 -17.41
N ALA A 55 11.78 -6.26 -17.59
CA ALA A 55 10.97 -6.99 -16.62
C ALA A 55 11.70 -7.16 -15.28
N ALA A 56 12.99 -7.48 -15.30
CA ALA A 56 13.82 -7.59 -14.09
C ALA A 56 13.95 -6.23 -13.38
N ALA A 57 14.18 -5.14 -14.11
CA ALA A 57 14.23 -3.80 -13.54
C ALA A 57 12.89 -3.39 -12.91
N ALA A 58 11.77 -3.68 -13.59
CA ALA A 58 10.43 -3.43 -13.06
C ALA A 58 10.15 -4.26 -11.79
N LEU A 59 10.60 -5.52 -11.74
CA LEU A 59 10.47 -6.38 -10.57
C LEU A 59 11.30 -5.85 -9.39
N LEU A 60 12.53 -5.41 -9.63
CA LEU A 60 13.35 -4.78 -8.59
C LEU A 60 12.71 -3.50 -8.07
N ALA A 61 12.16 -2.67 -8.96
CA ALA A 61 11.41 -1.48 -8.57
C ALA A 61 10.18 -1.83 -7.72
N MET A 62 9.43 -2.88 -8.10
CA MET A 62 8.29 -3.37 -7.32
C MET A 62 8.72 -3.84 -5.93
N ILE A 63 9.81 -4.61 -5.83
CA ILE A 63 10.36 -5.07 -4.54
C ILE A 63 10.75 -3.86 -3.68
N PHE A 64 11.43 -2.87 -4.25
CA PHE A 64 11.80 -1.64 -3.54
C PHE A 64 10.57 -0.89 -3.02
N VAL A 65 9.56 -0.70 -3.86
CA VAL A 65 8.29 -0.06 -3.48
C VAL A 65 7.61 -0.86 -2.36
N TYR A 66 7.60 -2.19 -2.46
CA TYR A 66 6.97 -3.07 -1.49
C TYR A 66 7.67 -3.04 -0.13
N ILE A 67 9.00 -3.05 -0.11
CA ILE A 67 9.77 -3.08 1.14
C ILE A 67 9.80 -1.70 1.82
N PHE A 68 9.96 -0.62 1.06
CA PHE A 68 10.25 0.70 1.65
C PHE A 68 9.07 1.66 1.62
N ILE A 69 8.33 1.72 0.50
CA ILE A 69 7.30 2.74 0.29
C ILE A 69 5.96 2.30 0.88
N LEU A 70 5.57 1.05 0.66
CA LEU A 70 4.27 0.53 1.11
C LEU A 70 4.10 0.58 2.63
N PRO A 71 5.05 0.10 3.45
CA PRO A 71 4.94 0.19 4.91
C PRO A 71 4.84 1.64 5.38
N SER A 72 5.65 2.52 4.79
CA SER A 72 5.63 3.95 5.09
C SER A 72 4.26 4.57 4.82
N LYS A 73 3.62 4.23 3.69
CA LYS A 73 2.27 4.70 3.36
C LYS A 73 1.20 4.13 4.29
N MET A 74 1.29 2.85 4.66
CA MET A 74 0.34 2.24 5.59
C MET A 74 0.40 2.87 6.97
N VAL A 75 1.60 3.05 7.53
CA VAL A 75 1.79 3.71 8.83
C VAL A 75 1.27 5.14 8.78
N PHE A 76 1.60 5.89 7.72
CA PHE A 76 1.10 7.25 7.55
C PHE A 76 -0.43 7.31 7.46
N SER A 77 -1.06 6.41 6.69
CA SER A 77 -2.52 6.36 6.57
C SER A 77 -3.20 6.00 7.89
N GLN A 78 -2.62 5.08 8.67
CA GLN A 78 -3.13 4.74 10.01
C GLN A 78 -3.00 5.92 10.97
N GLN A 79 -1.86 6.61 10.96
CA GLN A 79 -1.67 7.83 11.75
C GLN A 79 -2.68 8.90 11.33
N GLN A 80 -2.92 9.09 10.03
CA GLN A 80 -3.92 10.04 9.53
C GLN A 80 -5.36 9.67 9.92
N ALA A 81 -5.68 8.39 10.07
CA ALA A 81 -7.01 7.95 10.49
C ALA A 81 -7.32 8.31 11.96
N VAL A 82 -6.29 8.48 12.79
CA VAL A 82 -6.41 8.80 14.23
C VAL A 82 -6.05 10.26 14.52
N LYS A 83 -5.24 10.89 13.67
CA LYS A 83 -4.86 12.30 13.79
C LYS A 83 -6.08 13.21 13.63
N ASP A 84 -6.08 14.29 14.41
CA ASP A 84 -7.14 15.31 14.46
C ASP A 84 -8.52 14.77 14.92
N GLU A 85 -8.54 13.83 15.88
CA GLU A 85 -9.77 13.32 16.50
C GLU A 85 -10.80 12.71 15.52
N ARG A 86 -10.35 12.34 14.31
CA ARG A 86 -11.23 11.89 13.22
C ARG A 86 -11.86 10.52 13.44
N SER A 87 -11.43 9.78 14.45
CA SER A 87 -11.98 8.49 14.83
C SER A 87 -12.77 8.62 16.15
N PRO A 88 -14.12 8.73 16.08
CA PRO A 88 -14.96 8.85 17.27
C PRO A 88 -14.81 7.65 18.21
N THR A 89 -14.58 6.46 17.63
CA THR A 89 -14.42 5.21 18.37
C THR A 89 -13.09 5.15 19.12
N HIS A 90 -12.00 5.68 18.53
CA HIS A 90 -10.70 5.72 19.19
C HIS A 90 -10.74 6.67 20.40
N ASN A 91 -11.37 7.83 20.26
CA ASN A 91 -11.48 8.81 21.35
C ASN A 91 -12.31 8.26 22.52
N LEU A 92 -13.46 7.64 22.24
CA LEU A 92 -14.29 6.99 23.26
C LEU A 92 -13.52 5.89 24.01
N LEU A 93 -12.71 5.10 23.29
CA LEU A 93 -11.90 4.04 23.90
C LEU A 93 -10.83 4.62 24.85
N MET A 94 -10.19 5.72 24.46
CA MET A 94 -9.20 6.42 25.29
C MET A 94 -9.83 7.02 26.54
N GLU A 95 -11.03 7.59 26.43
CA GLU A 95 -11.79 8.13 27.55
C GLU A 95 -12.18 7.04 28.55
N VAL A 96 -12.77 5.93 28.07
CA VAL A 96 -13.12 4.78 28.91
C VAL A 96 -11.87 4.17 29.58
N HIS A 97 -10.74 4.11 28.87
CA HIS A 97 -9.50 3.60 29.45
C HIS A 97 -9.01 4.48 30.61
N ARG A 98 -9.14 5.80 30.47
CA ARG A 98 -8.77 6.76 31.52
C ARG A 98 -9.69 6.63 32.74
N GLU A 99 -11.01 6.56 32.53
CA GLU A 99 -11.97 6.38 33.62
C GLU A 99 -11.72 5.08 34.40
N LEU A 100 -11.39 3.98 33.70
CA LEU A 100 -11.03 2.71 34.33
C LEU A 100 -9.75 2.80 35.17
N GLN A 101 -8.76 3.59 34.75
CA GLN A 101 -7.56 3.80 35.56
C GLN A 101 -7.85 4.63 36.82
N GLU A 102 -8.65 5.69 36.70
CA GLU A 102 -9.05 6.53 37.82
C GLU A 102 -9.83 5.71 38.86
N LEU A 103 -10.82 4.91 38.42
CA LEU A 103 -11.56 3.98 39.29
C LEU A 103 -10.66 2.96 39.98
N ARG A 104 -9.66 2.41 39.27
CA ARG A 104 -8.71 1.46 39.87
C ARG A 104 -7.86 2.12 40.95
N GLY A 105 -7.45 3.37 40.74
CA GLY A 105 -6.74 4.17 41.74
C GLY A 105 -7.58 4.45 42.98
N GLU A 106 -8.87 4.78 42.80
CA GLU A 106 -9.79 5.01 43.92
C GLU A 106 -10.06 3.72 44.71
N VAL A 107 -10.23 2.58 44.03
CA VAL A 107 -10.40 1.27 44.68
C VAL A 107 -9.16 0.87 45.47
N ASP A 108 -7.96 1.08 44.93
CA ASP A 108 -6.72 0.82 45.65
C ASP A 108 -6.54 1.76 46.86
N GLY A 109 -6.97 3.03 46.73
CA GLY A 109 -7.01 3.99 47.84
C GLY A 109 -7.97 3.59 48.96
N LEU A 110 -9.17 3.13 48.60
CA LEU A 110 -10.15 2.60 49.56
C LEU A 110 -9.65 1.33 50.24
N ARG A 111 -8.99 0.45 49.50
CA ARG A 111 -8.39 -0.78 50.04
C ARG A 111 -7.31 -0.46 51.08
N GLN A 112 -6.44 0.50 50.81
CA GLN A 112 -5.43 0.96 51.78
C GLN A 112 -6.03 1.66 53.00
N ALA A 113 -7.19 2.32 52.85
CA ALA A 113 -7.89 2.95 53.97
C ALA A 113 -8.53 1.89 54.89
N ILE A 114 -9.06 0.80 54.32
CA ILE A 114 -9.63 -0.33 55.07
C ILE A 114 -8.53 -1.13 55.80
N ASP A 115 -7.38 -1.39 55.16
CA ASP A 115 -6.25 -2.10 55.78
C ASP A 115 -5.59 -1.32 56.95
N LYS A 116 -5.92 -0.04 57.12
CA LYS A 116 -5.41 0.83 58.20
C LYS A 116 -6.34 0.96 59.41
N VAL A 117 -7.55 0.40 59.35
CA VAL A 117 -8.54 0.36 60.44
C VAL A 117 -8.50 -1.02 61.11
#